data_AF-A0A179I5V9-F1
#
_entry.id   AF-A0A179I5V9-F1
#
_cell.length_a   1.000
_cell.length_b   1.000
_cell.length_c   1.000
_cell.angle_alpha   90.00
_cell.angle_beta   90.00
_cell.angle_gamma   90.00
#
_symmetry.space_group_name_H-M   'P 1'
#
loop_
_entity.id
_entity.type
_entity.pdbx_description
1 polymer ?
#
loop_
_entity_poly.entity_id
_entity_poly.type
_entity_poly.pdbx_seq_one_letter_code
_entity_poly.pdbx_strand_id
1 'polypeptide(L)'
;MPKTDEDSIQNAIQSVRSGVSVSKSASQWRVPRSTLRHRLKGTMTHAAAAESQQRLSRRLELQLGGWITTTAVISEAPTHKQIRDVAIQLLAHEGDPRPLGKNWVATFLRRNPHIKIAQGMLDDYSKHGVAN
;
A
#
# COMPACT_ATOMS: atom_id res chain seq x y z
N MET A 1 17.72 -17.66 -7.01
CA MET A 1 17.27 -16.94 -8.23
C MET A 1 17.42 -15.45 -7.99
N PRO A 2 17.83 -14.64 -8.98
CA PRO A 2 17.95 -13.20 -8.81
C PRO A 2 16.59 -12.59 -8.47
N LYS A 3 16.58 -11.62 -7.56
CA LYS A 3 15.39 -10.87 -7.16
C LYS A 3 14.93 -10.03 -8.35
N THR A 4 13.82 -10.41 -8.97
CA THR A 4 13.20 -9.61 -10.03
C THR A 4 12.46 -8.43 -9.43
N ASP A 5 12.89 -7.22 -9.77
CA ASP A 5 12.21 -5.99 -9.39
C ASP A 5 10.99 -5.73 -10.28
N GLU A 6 9.92 -5.15 -9.72
CA GLU A 6 8.67 -4.90 -10.44
C GLU A 6 8.88 -3.96 -11.64
N ASP A 7 9.80 -2.99 -11.54
CA ASP A 7 10.15 -2.09 -12.64
C ASP A 7 10.75 -2.85 -13.83
N SER A 8 11.59 -3.85 -13.57
CA SER A 8 12.15 -4.71 -14.63
C SER A 8 11.06 -5.53 -15.33
N ILE A 9 10.03 -5.95 -14.58
CA ILE A 9 8.88 -6.66 -15.12
C ILE A 9 8.02 -5.72 -15.99
N GLN A 10 7.76 -4.49 -15.55
CA GLN A 10 7.01 -3.49 -16.32
C GLN A 10 7.72 -3.11 -17.62
N ASN A 11 9.03 -2.87 -17.55
CA ASN A 11 9.85 -2.58 -18.73
C ASN A 11 9.87 -3.76 -19.71
N ALA A 12 9.93 -5.00 -19.20
CA ALA A 12 9.82 -6.19 -20.03
C ALA A 12 8.45 -6.29 -20.73
N ILE A 13 7.34 -6.03 -20.03
CA ILE A 13 5.99 -6.00 -20.62
C ILE A 13 5.91 -4.94 -21.72
N GLN A 14 6.41 -3.72 -21.45
CA GLN A 14 6.38 -2.63 -22.41
C GLN A 14 7.18 -2.97 -23.68
N SER A 15 8.34 -3.61 -23.53
CA SER A 15 9.13 -4.05 -24.69
C SER A 15 8.43 -5.13 -25.52
N VAL A 16 7.64 -6.02 -24.89
CA VAL A 16 6.84 -6.99 -25.62
C VAL A 16 5.70 -6.31 -26.37
N ARG A 17 5.05 -5.33 -25.74
CA ARG A 17 4.01 -4.51 -26.39
C ARG A 17 4.54 -3.68 -27.56
N SER A 18 5.82 -3.27 -27.52
CA SER A 18 6.49 -2.58 -28.63
C SER A 18 6.98 -3.54 -29.74
N GLY A 19 6.61 -4.83 -29.69
CA GLY A 19 6.89 -5.81 -30.74
C GLY A 19 8.13 -6.68 -30.51
N VAL A 20 8.83 -6.56 -29.38
CA VAL A 20 9.94 -7.45 -29.05
C VAL A 20 9.40 -8.81 -28.60
N SER A 21 10.06 -9.91 -29.00
CA SER A 21 9.62 -11.24 -28.58
C SER A 21 9.79 -11.42 -27.06
N VAL A 22 8.83 -12.11 -26.44
CA VAL A 22 8.83 -12.43 -24.99
C VAL A 22 10.17 -13.01 -24.53
N SER A 23 10.78 -13.84 -25.39
CA SER A 23 12.06 -14.49 -25.13
C SER A 23 13.22 -13.49 -25.02
N LYS A 24 13.26 -12.51 -25.93
CA LYS A 24 14.29 -11.48 -26.01
C LYS A 24 14.11 -10.43 -24.90
N SER A 25 12.86 -10.01 -24.67
CA SER A 25 12.51 -9.12 -23.55
C SER A 25 12.86 -9.71 -22.18
N ALA A 26 12.55 -10.99 -21.95
CA ALA A 26 12.88 -11.67 -20.69
C ALA A 26 14.40 -11.69 -20.44
N SER A 27 15.19 -11.99 -21.46
CA SER A 27 16.66 -11.98 -21.36
C SER A 27 17.22 -10.58 -21.17
N GLN A 28 16.70 -9.59 -21.90
CA GLN A 28 17.15 -8.19 -21.83
C GLN A 28 16.92 -7.60 -20.44
N TRP A 29 15.76 -7.85 -19.84
CA TRP A 29 15.38 -7.31 -18.53
C TRP A 29 15.66 -8.25 -17.36
N ARG A 30 16.33 -9.39 -17.61
CA ARG A 30 16.64 -10.42 -16.59
C ARG A 30 15.42 -10.91 -15.81
N VAL A 31 14.26 -10.98 -16.47
CA VAL A 31 13.00 -11.46 -15.90
C VAL A 31 12.75 -12.91 -16.31
N PRO A 32 12.34 -13.81 -15.40
CA PRO A 32 11.93 -15.15 -15.79
C PRO A 32 10.82 -15.13 -16.84
N ARG A 33 10.98 -15.92 -17.89
CA ARG A 33 9.99 -16.03 -18.99
C ARG A 33 8.60 -16.41 -18.49
N SER A 34 8.52 -17.26 -17.46
CA SER A 34 7.28 -17.67 -16.81
C SER A 34 6.56 -16.49 -16.17
N THR A 35 7.28 -15.63 -15.45
CA THR A 35 6.75 -14.38 -14.84
C THR A 35 6.24 -13.42 -15.90
N LEU A 36 7.01 -13.19 -16.97
CA LEU A 36 6.61 -12.30 -18.06
C LEU A 36 5.36 -12.81 -18.81
N ARG A 37 5.26 -14.13 -19.05
CA ARG A 37 4.06 -14.74 -19.65
C ARG A 37 2.83 -14.63 -18.75
N HIS A 38 2.95 -14.90 -17.45
CA HIS A 38 1.85 -14.71 -16.50
C HIS A 38 1.37 -13.26 -16.49
N ARG A 39 2.31 -12.31 -16.42
CA ARG A 39 2.01 -10.88 -16.47
C ARG A 39 1.30 -10.46 -17.76
N LEU A 40 1.73 -10.94 -18.92
CA LEU A 40 1.07 -10.68 -20.21
C LEU A 40 -0.33 -11.30 -20.31
N LYS A 41 -0.58 -12.42 -19.62
CA LYS A 41 -1.91 -13.05 -19.52
C LYS A 41 -2.85 -12.31 -18.56
N GLY A 42 -2.38 -11.25 -17.90
CA GLY A 42 -3.19 -10.44 -16.98
C GLY A 42 -3.15 -10.92 -15.53
N THR A 43 -2.17 -11.74 -15.14
CA THR A 43 -2.04 -12.14 -13.73
C THR A 43 -1.67 -10.94 -12.87
N MET A 44 -2.54 -10.63 -11.91
CA MET A 44 -2.40 -9.51 -10.98
C MET A 44 -1.09 -9.60 -10.20
N THR A 45 -0.49 -8.44 -9.90
CA THR A 45 0.68 -8.35 -9.01
C THR A 45 0.24 -8.73 -7.59
N HIS A 46 1.17 -9.25 -6.77
CA HIS A 46 0.88 -9.46 -5.35
C HIS A 46 0.43 -8.14 -4.67
N ALA A 47 0.97 -7.00 -5.11
CA ALA A 47 0.56 -5.68 -4.64
C ALA A 47 -0.87 -5.32 -5.05
N ALA A 48 -1.28 -5.58 -6.30
CA ALA A 48 -2.64 -5.35 -6.77
C ALA A 48 -3.66 -6.33 -6.16
N ALA A 49 -3.26 -7.58 -5.95
CA ALA A 49 -4.04 -8.54 -5.19
C ALA A 49 -4.20 -8.08 -3.73
N ALA A 50 -3.13 -7.59 -3.10
CA ALA A 50 -3.19 -7.03 -1.77
C ALA A 50 -4.03 -5.74 -1.70
N GLU A 51 -4.01 -4.89 -2.74
CA GLU A 51 -4.86 -3.71 -2.87
C GLU A 51 -6.34 -4.11 -2.96
N SER A 52 -6.68 -5.15 -3.72
CA SER A 52 -8.05 -5.69 -3.78
C SER A 52 -8.53 -6.33 -2.47
N GLN A 53 -7.60 -6.73 -1.59
CA GLN A 53 -7.88 -7.25 -0.26
C GLN A 53 -7.92 -6.17 0.83
N GLN A 54 -7.58 -4.91 0.50
CA GLN A 54 -7.70 -3.81 1.46
C GLN A 54 -9.16 -3.41 1.61
N ARG A 55 -9.59 -3.31 2.87
CA ARG A 55 -10.97 -2.91 3.20
C ARG A 55 -11.26 -1.45 2.85
N LEU A 56 -10.24 -0.59 2.87
CA LEU A 56 -10.36 0.78 2.39
C LEU A 56 -9.89 0.84 0.94
N SER A 57 -10.72 1.42 0.08
CA SER A 57 -10.31 1.71 -1.30
C SER A 57 -9.18 2.74 -1.32
N ARG A 58 -8.37 2.74 -2.39
CA ARG A 58 -7.28 3.73 -2.57
C ARG A 58 -7.75 5.17 -2.37
N ARG A 59 -8.97 5.49 -2.82
CA ARG A 59 -9.59 6.80 -2.65
C ARG A 59 -9.74 7.18 -1.18
N LEU A 60 -10.26 6.27 -0.37
CA LEU A 60 -10.45 6.48 1.06
C LEU A 60 -9.12 6.54 1.80
N GLU A 61 -8.12 5.73 1.41
CA GLU A 61 -6.77 5.83 1.97
C GLU A 61 -6.15 7.21 1.70
N LEU A 62 -6.32 7.77 0.50
CA LEU A 62 -5.87 9.12 0.17
C LEU A 62 -6.61 10.21 0.98
N GLN A 63 -7.93 10.08 1.14
CA GLN A 63 -8.71 11.02 1.95
C GLN A 63 -8.28 10.98 3.42
N LEU A 64 -8.09 9.79 3.98
CA LEU A 64 -7.62 9.62 5.35
C LEU A 64 -6.19 10.15 5.52
N GLY A 65 -5.29 9.88 4.57
CA GLY A 65 -3.92 10.39 4.60
C GLY A 65 -3.86 11.92 4.49
N GLY A 66 -4.71 12.51 3.65
CA GLY A 66 -4.87 13.97 3.56
C GLY A 66 -5.38 14.56 4.87
N TRP A 67 -6.40 13.96 5.48
CA TRP A 67 -6.92 14.38 6.77
C TRP A 67 -5.86 14.31 7.88
N ILE A 68 -5.07 13.23 7.95
CA ILE A 68 -3.97 13.11 8.93
C ILE A 68 -2.94 14.22 8.74
N THR A 69 -2.57 14.49 7.49
CA THR A 69 -1.57 15.51 7.15
C THR A 69 -2.05 16.90 7.53
N THR A 70 -3.27 17.26 7.15
CA THR A 70 -3.89 18.55 7.47
C THR A 70 -4.07 18.74 8.97
N THR A 71 -4.57 17.72 9.67
CA THR A 71 -4.77 17.77 11.13
C THR A 71 -3.47 18.00 11.87
N ALA A 72 -2.40 17.33 11.46
CA ALA A 72 -1.10 17.48 12.11
C ALA A 72 -0.34 18.78 11.75
N VAL A 73 -0.77 19.50 10.72
CA VAL A 73 -0.28 20.87 10.44
C VAL A 73 -1.02 21.90 11.31
N ILE A 74 -2.30 21.67 11.58
CA ILE A 74 -3.18 22.62 12.28
C ILE A 74 -3.11 22.42 13.80
N SER A 75 -2.96 21.18 14.26
CA SER A 75 -2.96 20.78 15.67
C SER A 75 -1.89 19.72 15.94
N GLU A 76 -1.97 19.05 17.09
CA GLU A 76 -1.19 17.86 17.37
C GLU A 76 -1.55 16.70 16.41
N ALA A 77 -0.59 15.79 16.19
CA ALA A 77 -0.78 14.64 15.33
C ALA A 77 -1.91 13.72 15.87
N PRO A 78 -2.82 13.23 15.00
CA PRO A 78 -3.90 12.38 15.45
C PRO A 78 -3.39 11.04 15.98
N THR A 79 -3.92 10.62 17.12
CA THR A 79 -3.61 9.34 17.75
C THR A 79 -4.10 8.15 16.91
N HIS A 80 -3.51 6.97 17.14
CA HIS A 80 -3.96 5.73 16.48
C HIS A 80 -5.46 5.45 16.68
N LYS A 81 -6.01 5.82 17.84
CA LYS A 81 -7.45 5.69 18.10
C LYS A 81 -8.26 6.61 17.18
N GLN A 82 -7.91 7.89 17.09
CA GLN A 82 -8.58 8.85 16.22
C GLN A 82 -8.50 8.45 14.74
N ILE A 83 -7.32 8.00 14.28
CA ILE A 83 -7.15 7.50 12.90
C ILE A 83 -8.08 6.32 12.63
N ARG A 84 -8.21 5.40 13.60
CA ARG A 84 -9.11 4.25 13.47
C ARG A 84 -10.58 4.66 13.45
N ASP A 85 -10.99 5.57 14.32
CA ASP A 85 -12.38 6.02 14.43
C ASP A 85 -12.82 6.72 13.14
N VAL A 86 -11.97 7.58 12.58
CA VAL A 86 -12.21 8.24 11.28
C VAL A 86 -12.24 7.21 10.15
N ALA A 87 -11.32 6.24 10.14
CA ALA A 87 -11.32 5.17 9.14
C ALA A 87 -12.59 4.29 9.20
N ILE A 88 -13.11 4.01 10.40
CA ILE A 88 -14.39 3.30 10.59
C ILE A 88 -15.56 4.14 10.06
N GLN A 89 -15.57 5.45 10.33
CA GLN A 89 -16.62 6.35 9.81
C GLN A 89 -16.60 6.38 8.28
N LEU A 90 -15.42 6.51 7.65
CA LEU A 90 -15.29 6.46 6.19
C LEU A 90 -15.82 5.14 5.60
N LEU A 91 -15.54 4.01 6.27
CA LEU A 91 -16.04 2.71 5.85
C LEU A 91 -17.56 2.58 6.00
N ALA A 92 -18.12 3.09 7.11
CA ALA A 92 -19.57 3.09 7.33
C ALA A 92 -20.30 3.92 6.25
N HIS A 93 -19.72 5.04 5.82
CA HIS A 93 -20.24 5.85 4.71
C HIS A 93 -20.24 5.11 3.36
N GLU A 94 -19.30 4.19 3.15
CA GLU A 94 -19.20 3.34 1.96
C GLU A 94 -20.02 2.04 2.06
N GLY A 95 -20.80 1.88 3.14
CA GLY A 95 -21.66 0.72 3.36
C GLY A 95 -20.95 -0.48 4.00
N ASP A 96 -19.73 -0.33 4.53
CA ASP A 96 -19.04 -1.36 5.32
C ASP A 96 -18.96 -0.98 6.80
N PRO A 97 -19.93 -1.40 7.64
CA PRO A 97 -19.93 -1.07 9.07
C PRO A 97 -18.98 -1.94 9.91
N ARG A 98 -18.22 -2.88 9.31
CA ARG A 98 -17.43 -3.83 10.10
C ARG A 98 -16.24 -3.11 10.77
N PRO A 99 -15.93 -3.42 12.04
CA PRO A 99 -14.82 -2.79 12.74
C PRO A 99 -13.48 -3.13 12.08
N LEU A 100 -12.55 -2.18 12.08
CA LEU A 100 -11.17 -2.41 11.65
C LEU A 100 -10.42 -3.24 12.69
N GLY A 101 -9.39 -4.00 12.29
CA GLY A 101 -8.58 -4.81 13.21
C GLY A 101 -7.60 -3.99 14.06
N LYS A 102 -7.09 -4.57 15.17
CA LYS A 102 -6.17 -3.89 16.10
C LYS A 102 -4.89 -3.37 15.45
N ASN A 103 -4.34 -4.12 14.49
CA ASN A 103 -3.08 -3.78 13.81
C ASN A 103 -3.30 -3.00 12.50
N TRP A 104 -4.55 -2.59 12.22
CA TRP A 104 -4.88 -1.97 10.95
C TRP A 104 -4.16 -0.63 10.77
N VAL A 105 -4.12 0.22 11.80
CA VAL A 105 -3.48 1.55 11.75
C VAL A 105 -1.97 1.42 11.50
N ALA A 106 -1.28 0.54 12.24
CA ALA A 106 0.15 0.28 12.03
C ALA A 106 0.44 -0.22 10.61
N THR A 107 -0.44 -1.08 10.08
CA THR A 107 -0.32 -1.57 8.70
C THR A 107 -0.57 -0.44 7.69
N PHE A 108 -1.58 0.40 7.91
CA PHE A 108 -1.91 1.55 7.08
C PHE A 108 -0.76 2.55 7.00
N LEU A 109 -0.15 2.89 8.14
CA LEU A 109 0.99 3.80 8.21
C LEU A 109 2.22 3.22 7.50
N ARG A 110 2.49 1.92 7.69
CA ARG A 110 3.57 1.21 6.98
C ARG A 110 3.37 1.21 5.46
N ARG A 111 2.12 1.17 4.98
CA ARG A 111 1.79 1.26 3.55
C ARG A 111 1.87 2.69 3.00
N ASN A 112 1.73 3.69 3.86
CA ASN A 112 1.69 5.10 3.48
C ASN A 112 2.85 5.88 4.15
N PRO A 113 4.12 5.59 3.79
CA PRO A 113 5.29 6.22 4.40
C PRO A 113 5.41 7.72 4.09
N HIS A 114 4.67 8.22 3.10
CA HIS A 114 4.59 9.63 2.75
C HIS A 114 3.79 10.45 3.77
N ILE A 115 3.00 9.79 4.64
CA ILE A 115 2.38 10.40 5.83
C ILE A 115 3.50 10.55 6.89
N LYS A 116 4.45 11.46 6.61
CA LYS A 116 5.71 11.66 7.34
C LYS A 116 5.55 11.99 8.83
N ILE A 117 4.34 12.24 9.26
CA ILE A 117 4.02 12.66 10.63
C ILE A 117 3.91 11.45 11.58
N ALA A 118 3.68 10.24 11.06
CA ALA A 118 3.50 9.06 11.89
C ALA A 118 4.80 8.32 12.27
N GLN A 119 5.94 8.66 11.66
CA GLN A 119 7.21 7.97 11.93
C GLN A 119 7.74 8.32 13.34
N GLY A 120 7.61 9.58 13.77
CA GLY A 120 7.97 9.99 15.14
C GLY A 120 7.10 9.34 16.21
N MET A 121 5.85 9.01 15.88
CA MET A 121 4.89 8.37 16.80
C MET A 121 5.14 6.85 16.94
N LEU A 122 5.70 6.19 15.90
CA LEU A 122 6.10 4.77 15.98
C LEU A 122 7.24 4.58 16.99
N ASP A 123 8.18 5.53 17.02
CA ASP A 123 9.30 5.52 17.97
C ASP A 123 8.85 5.82 19.41
N ASP A 124 7.78 6.60 19.58
CA ASP A 124 7.25 6.98 20.89
C ASP A 124 6.32 5.91 21.49
N TYR A 125 5.53 5.23 20.66
CA TYR A 125 4.67 4.10 21.06
C TYR A 125 5.49 2.90 21.56
N SER A 126 6.73 2.75 21.08
CA SER A 126 7.64 1.71 21.56
C SER A 126 8.33 2.07 22.88
N LYS A 127 8.26 3.33 23.32
CA LYS A 127 8.88 3.84 24.56
C LYS A 127 7.87 4.06 25.69
N HIS A 128 6.61 4.36 25.37
CA HIS A 128 5.53 4.62 26.34
C HIS A 128 4.54 3.47 26.51
N GLY A 129 5.01 2.22 26.43
CA GLY A 129 4.29 1.05 26.94
C GLY A 129 4.18 1.09 28.47
N VAL A 130 3.41 2.05 29.01
CA VAL A 130 3.09 2.17 30.42
C VAL A 130 1.66 1.70 30.66
N ALA A 131 1.59 0.75 31.58
CA ALA A 131 0.44 0.19 32.26
C ALA A 131 -0.80 1.08 32.32
N ASN A 132 -1.94 0.52 31.89
CA ASN A 132 -3.11 0.30 32.75
C ASN A 132 -4.00 -0.78 32.13
#